data_AF-A0A7W4DVY0-F1
#
_entry.id   AF-A0A7W4DVY0-F1
#
_cell.length_a   1.000
_cell.length_b   1.000
_cell.length_c   1.000
_cell.angle_alpha   90.00
_cell.angle_beta   90.00
_cell.angle_gamma   90.00
#
_symmetry.space_group_name_H-M   'P 1'
#
loop_
_entity.id
_entity.type
_entity.pdbx_description
1 polymer ?
#
loop_
_entity_poly.entity_id
_entity_poly.type
_entity_poly.pdbx_seq_one_letter_code
_entity_poly.pdbx_strand_id
1 'polypeptide(L)'
;MSGDGVQALEARLIAEVKRHMNGVVSASIRRGGASYPFCLGVPLPTLREIGRRYAPNQGLARSLLARTMRESLLLASIVGDPSLHVEDDTQLWLNTFIHDECVDVACADYFWRVDGAVQLAYAWLFDAHCSMQRAGISLLANLYRRIPLAAAPPAPFTLGMLYERMARLAACGSLFQPLLFLAQWLSRRGEAVGLLETLESDHFPDGSAEARRQIAECIRFELGLEGCI
;
A
#
# COMPACT_ATOMS: atom_id res chain seq x y z
N MET A 1 23.95 -10.83 12.33
CA MET A 1 23.41 -11.99 13.09
C MET A 1 23.68 -13.25 12.30
N SER A 2 24.06 -14.35 12.97
CA SER A 2 24.18 -15.66 12.30
C SER A 2 22.80 -16.15 11.82
N GLY A 3 22.77 -17.00 10.78
CA GLY A 3 21.54 -17.57 10.24
C GLY A 3 20.69 -18.30 11.31
N ASP A 4 21.35 -18.96 12.25
CA ASP A 4 20.70 -19.69 13.36
C ASP A 4 19.89 -18.76 14.28
N GLY A 5 20.36 -17.53 14.50
CA GLY A 5 19.66 -16.55 15.32
C GLY A 5 18.36 -16.06 14.68
N VAL A 6 18.34 -15.90 13.36
CA VAL A 6 17.13 -15.51 12.62
C VAL A 6 16.09 -16.63 12.65
N GLN A 7 16.52 -17.87 12.44
CA GLN A 7 15.62 -19.03 12.47
C GLN A 7 14.96 -19.23 13.84
N ALA A 8 15.72 -19.05 14.93
CA ALA A 8 15.18 -19.13 16.28
C ALA A 8 14.13 -18.03 16.56
N LEU A 9 14.35 -16.80 16.09
CA LEU A 9 13.39 -15.71 16.21
C LEU A 9 12.14 -15.97 15.38
N GLU A 10 12.29 -16.43 14.14
CA GLU A 10 11.17 -16.79 13.28
C GLU A 10 10.32 -17.90 13.93
N ALA A 11 10.94 -18.97 14.42
CA ALA A 11 10.24 -20.07 15.07
C ALA A 11 9.41 -19.59 16.27
N ARG A 12 9.98 -18.71 17.11
CA ARG A 12 9.27 -18.09 18.24
C ARG A 12 8.11 -17.21 17.79
N LEU A 13 8.32 -16.37 16.78
CA LEU A 13 7.29 -15.49 16.24
C LEU A 13 6.12 -16.30 15.68
N ILE A 14 6.39 -17.31 14.86
CA ILE A 14 5.36 -18.17 14.28
C ILE A 14 4.65 -19.01 15.36
N ALA A 15 5.36 -19.47 16.39
CA ALA A 15 4.75 -20.17 17.52
C ALA A 15 3.77 -19.26 18.28
N GLU A 16 4.12 -17.99 18.48
CA GLU A 16 3.20 -17.01 19.08
C GLU A 16 1.97 -16.78 18.21
N VAL A 17 2.16 -16.54 16.90
CA VAL A 17 1.04 -16.34 15.94
C VAL A 17 0.05 -17.51 15.97
N LYS A 18 0.55 -18.75 16.05
CA LYS A 18 -0.30 -19.95 16.10
C LYS A 18 -1.24 -19.99 17.32
N ARG A 19 -0.90 -19.32 18.42
CA ARG A 19 -1.78 -19.22 19.61
C ARG A 19 -3.02 -18.38 19.36
N HIS A 20 -3.00 -17.53 18.33
CA HIS A 20 -4.09 -16.62 17.95
C HIS A 20 -4.86 -17.10 16.71
N MET A 21 -4.62 -18.34 16.27
CA MET A 21 -5.26 -18.91 15.07
C MET A 21 -6.78 -18.89 15.18
N ASN A 22 -7.44 -18.49 14.09
CA ASN A 22 -8.88 -18.41 14.02
C ASN A 22 -9.39 -19.06 12.71
N GLY A 23 -9.87 -20.29 12.85
CA GLY A 23 -10.39 -21.08 11.72
C GLY A 23 -11.59 -20.45 11.02
N VAL A 24 -12.43 -19.70 11.74
CA VAL A 24 -13.60 -19.01 11.17
C VAL A 24 -13.15 -17.87 10.26
N VAL A 25 -12.19 -17.05 10.72
CA VAL A 25 -11.61 -15.97 9.92
C VAL A 25 -10.87 -16.55 8.71
N SER A 26 -10.07 -17.59 8.90
CA SER A 26 -9.37 -18.30 7.82
C SER A 26 -10.33 -18.83 6.73
N ALA A 27 -11.46 -19.43 7.14
CA ALA A 27 -12.49 -19.87 6.20
C ALA A 27 -13.19 -18.70 5.50
N SER A 28 -13.43 -17.59 6.20
CA SER A 28 -14.00 -16.38 5.61
C SER A 28 -13.09 -15.77 4.53
N ILE A 29 -11.79 -15.65 4.83
CA ILE A 29 -10.77 -15.15 3.90
C ILE A 29 -10.75 -16.00 2.62
N ARG A 30 -10.77 -17.33 2.74
CA ARG A 30 -10.84 -18.24 1.59
C ARG A 30 -12.12 -18.06 0.77
N ARG A 31 -13.27 -17.92 1.42
CA ARG A 31 -14.56 -17.67 0.73
C ARG A 31 -14.57 -16.33 0.00
N GLY A 32 -13.83 -15.34 0.50
CA GLY A 32 -13.65 -14.04 -0.14
C GLY A 32 -12.70 -14.04 -1.34
N GLY A 33 -12.16 -15.19 -1.75
CA GLY A 33 -11.32 -15.32 -2.96
C GLY A 33 -9.82 -15.12 -2.75
N ALA A 34 -9.36 -14.93 -1.50
CA ALA A 34 -7.93 -14.82 -1.23
C ALA A 34 -7.24 -16.20 -1.36
N SER A 35 -6.30 -16.30 -2.32
CA SER A 35 -5.61 -17.55 -2.68
C SER A 35 -4.26 -17.71 -1.96
N TYR A 36 -4.28 -17.66 -0.63
CA TYR A 36 -3.08 -18.01 0.15
C TYR A 36 -2.99 -19.53 0.34
N PRO A 37 -1.85 -20.18 0.04
CA PRO A 37 -1.67 -21.61 0.29
C PRO A 37 -1.88 -21.99 1.77
N PHE A 38 -1.45 -21.12 2.69
CA PHE A 38 -1.66 -21.31 4.13
C PHE A 38 -2.16 -20.01 4.77
N CYS A 39 -3.22 -20.11 5.58
CA CYS A 39 -3.79 -18.98 6.32
C CYS A 39 -4.30 -19.44 7.69
N LEU A 40 -3.73 -18.90 8.76
CA LEU A 40 -4.15 -19.15 10.15
C LEU A 40 -5.36 -18.30 10.56
N GLY A 41 -5.73 -17.29 9.77
CA GLY A 41 -6.86 -16.42 10.04
C GLY A 41 -6.61 -15.46 11.19
N VAL A 42 -5.34 -15.16 11.50
CA VAL A 42 -5.01 -14.19 12.55
C VAL A 42 -5.32 -12.78 12.04
N PRO A 43 -6.14 -11.98 12.75
CA PRO A 43 -6.45 -10.62 12.33
C PRO A 43 -5.20 -9.73 12.27
N LEU A 44 -5.15 -8.82 11.30
CA LEU A 44 -4.04 -7.88 11.13
C LEU A 44 -3.73 -7.03 12.39
N PRO A 45 -4.71 -6.54 13.17
CA PRO A 45 -4.42 -5.85 14.43
C PRO A 45 -3.60 -6.69 15.41
N THR A 46 -3.94 -7.98 15.55
CA THR A 46 -3.21 -8.93 16.38
C THR A 46 -1.80 -9.19 15.84
N LEU A 47 -1.63 -9.33 14.52
CA LEU A 47 -0.29 -9.45 13.91
C LEU A 47 0.58 -8.22 14.19
N ARG A 48 0.00 -7.01 14.09
CA ARG A 48 0.70 -5.75 14.42
C ARG A 48 1.10 -5.71 15.89
N GLU A 49 0.22 -6.13 16.79
CA GLU A 49 0.53 -6.21 18.22
C GLU A 49 1.69 -7.18 18.48
N ILE A 50 1.65 -8.39 17.91
CA ILE A 50 2.71 -9.39 18.08
C ILE A 50 4.03 -8.87 17.47
N GLY A 51 4.00 -8.42 16.22
CA GLY A 51 5.21 -8.01 15.49
C GLY A 51 5.91 -6.82 16.12
N ARG A 52 5.16 -5.83 16.64
CA ARG A 52 5.73 -4.63 17.30
C ARG A 52 6.43 -4.93 18.63
N ARG A 53 6.28 -6.13 19.20
CA ARG A 53 7.06 -6.58 20.36
C ARG A 53 8.49 -6.99 20.00
N TYR A 54 8.78 -7.17 18.71
CA TYR A 54 10.11 -7.50 18.21
C TYR A 54 10.84 -6.21 17.78
N ALA A 55 12.14 -6.17 18.01
CA ALA A 55 12.98 -5.13 17.42
C ALA A 55 12.98 -5.28 15.88
N PRO A 56 13.04 -4.17 15.12
CA PRO A 56 13.17 -4.23 13.66
C PRO A 56 14.33 -5.15 13.24
N ASN A 57 14.07 -6.03 12.28
CA ASN A 57 15.03 -7.03 11.82
C ASN A 57 14.77 -7.41 10.36
N GLN A 58 15.60 -6.88 9.47
CA GLN A 58 15.49 -7.14 8.05
C GLN A 58 15.78 -8.60 7.66
N GLY A 59 16.70 -9.28 8.37
CA GLY A 59 16.96 -10.71 8.16
C GLY A 59 15.74 -11.58 8.46
N LEU A 60 15.01 -11.26 9.53
CA LEU A 60 13.75 -11.91 9.87
C LEU A 60 12.67 -11.65 8.82
N ALA A 61 12.52 -10.41 8.34
CA ALA A 61 11.58 -10.10 7.27
C ALA A 61 11.85 -10.90 5.99
N ARG A 62 13.11 -10.98 5.54
CA ARG A 62 13.51 -11.82 4.39
C ARG A 62 13.12 -13.29 4.60
N SER A 63 13.37 -13.83 5.79
CA SER A 63 13.01 -15.22 6.12
C SER A 63 11.49 -15.46 6.07
N LEU A 64 10.71 -14.50 6.56
CA LEU A 64 9.26 -14.56 6.53
C LEU A 64 8.67 -14.43 5.11
N LEU A 65 9.30 -13.65 4.23
CA LEU A 65 8.90 -13.49 2.82
C LEU A 65 9.16 -14.74 1.99
N ALA A 66 10.13 -15.58 2.37
CA ALA A 66 10.39 -16.87 1.72
C ALA A 66 9.28 -17.92 1.96
N ARG A 67 8.26 -17.60 2.77
CA ARG A 67 7.17 -18.50 3.15
C ARG A 67 5.91 -18.17 2.37
N THR A 68 5.01 -19.14 2.25
CA THR A 68 3.72 -19.00 1.54
C THR A 68 2.53 -18.77 2.48
N MET A 69 2.77 -18.57 3.77
CA MET A 69 1.74 -18.36 4.78
C MET A 69 1.36 -16.88 4.89
N ARG A 70 0.06 -16.55 4.78
CA ARG A 70 -0.46 -15.17 4.87
C ARG A 70 0.14 -14.40 6.04
N GLU A 71 0.02 -14.92 7.26
CA GLU A 71 0.47 -14.23 8.47
C GLU A 71 1.98 -13.95 8.45
N SER A 72 2.76 -14.82 7.80
CA SER A 72 4.20 -14.62 7.61
C SER A 72 4.50 -13.42 6.72
N LEU A 73 3.84 -13.36 5.56
CA LEU A 73 4.02 -12.30 4.57
C LEU A 73 3.63 -10.93 5.17
N LEU A 74 2.51 -10.86 5.89
CA LEU A 74 2.09 -9.62 6.55
C LEU A 74 3.04 -9.23 7.68
N LEU A 75 3.52 -10.19 8.47
CA LEU A 75 4.46 -9.92 9.55
C LEU A 75 5.81 -9.40 9.06
N ALA A 76 6.27 -9.82 7.90
CA ALA A 76 7.51 -9.30 7.31
C ALA A 76 7.49 -7.76 7.23
N SER A 77 6.33 -7.16 6.97
CA SER A 77 6.19 -5.70 6.81
C SER A 77 6.27 -4.98 8.16
N ILE A 78 5.86 -5.68 9.20
CA ILE A 78 5.74 -5.16 10.56
C ILE A 78 7.08 -5.27 11.29
N VAL A 79 7.82 -6.36 11.08
CA VAL A 79 9.10 -6.65 11.76
C VAL A 79 10.32 -6.22 10.95
N GLY A 80 10.19 -5.96 9.65
CA GLY A 80 11.30 -5.54 8.81
C GLY A 80 11.92 -4.21 9.26
N ASP A 81 13.18 -4.01 8.87
CA ASP A 81 13.90 -2.76 9.11
C ASP A 81 14.08 -2.02 7.77
N PRO A 82 13.27 -0.98 7.50
CA PRO A 82 13.34 -0.22 6.26
C PRO A 82 14.68 0.49 6.03
N SER A 83 15.44 0.79 7.10
CA SER A 83 16.75 1.44 6.99
C SER A 83 17.85 0.53 6.43
N LEU A 84 17.60 -0.78 6.47
CA LEU A 84 18.47 -1.83 5.93
C LEU A 84 17.95 -2.39 4.60
N HIS A 85 16.97 -1.73 4.00
CA HIS A 85 16.40 -2.13 2.72
C HIS A 85 17.44 -2.02 1.60
N VAL A 86 17.54 -3.06 0.78
CA VAL A 86 18.36 -3.06 -0.44
C VAL A 86 17.51 -3.44 -1.64
N GLU A 87 17.99 -3.18 -2.85
CA GLU A 87 17.25 -3.43 -4.09
C GLU A 87 16.72 -4.87 -4.20
N ASP A 88 17.53 -5.87 -3.82
CA ASP A 88 17.13 -7.29 -3.83
C ASP A 88 15.91 -7.57 -2.93
N ASP A 89 15.72 -6.79 -1.85
CA ASP A 89 14.55 -6.94 -0.98
C ASP A 89 13.26 -6.55 -1.70
N THR A 90 13.32 -5.58 -2.62
CA THR A 90 12.16 -5.20 -3.41
C THR A 90 11.64 -6.41 -4.18
N GLN A 91 12.51 -7.22 -4.79
CA GLN A 91 12.07 -8.40 -5.54
C GLN A 91 11.35 -9.43 -4.65
N LEU A 92 11.81 -9.62 -3.40
CA LEU A 92 11.10 -10.48 -2.44
C LEU A 92 9.68 -9.96 -2.15
N TRP A 93 9.51 -8.65 -2.03
CA TRP A 93 8.20 -8.03 -1.84
C TRP A 93 7.30 -8.18 -3.05
N LEU A 94 7.82 -7.96 -4.27
CA LEU A 94 7.03 -8.04 -5.50
C LEU A 94 6.39 -9.42 -5.70
N ASN A 95 7.07 -10.49 -5.27
CA ASN A 95 6.51 -11.85 -5.31
C ASN A 95 5.24 -12.00 -4.45
N THR A 96 5.04 -11.13 -3.45
CA THR A 96 3.86 -11.14 -2.57
C THR A 96 2.73 -10.24 -3.07
N PHE A 97 3.00 -9.32 -4.00
CA PHE A 97 2.05 -8.30 -4.48
C PHE A 97 0.98 -8.86 -5.42
N ILE A 98 0.93 -10.18 -5.59
CA ILE A 98 -0.25 -10.90 -6.07
C ILE A 98 -1.43 -10.82 -5.08
N HIS A 99 -1.15 -10.45 -3.82
CA HIS A 99 -2.15 -10.24 -2.79
C HIS A 99 -2.27 -8.75 -2.45
N ASP A 100 -3.45 -8.18 -2.71
CA ASP A 100 -3.77 -6.78 -2.42
C ASP A 100 -3.52 -6.37 -0.97
N GLU A 101 -3.78 -7.28 -0.03
CA GLU A 101 -3.51 -7.06 1.39
C GLU A 101 -2.00 -6.95 1.69
N CYS A 102 -1.15 -7.73 1.00
CA CYS A 102 0.30 -7.61 1.13
C CYS A 102 0.78 -6.24 0.65
N VAL A 103 0.23 -5.74 -0.46
CA VAL A 103 0.53 -4.38 -0.95
C VAL A 103 0.16 -3.34 0.11
N ASP A 104 -1.06 -3.40 0.63
CA ASP A 104 -1.56 -2.40 1.58
C ASP A 104 -0.76 -2.40 2.88
N VAL A 105 -0.44 -3.57 3.42
CA VAL A 105 0.33 -3.71 4.65
C VAL A 105 1.79 -3.30 4.43
N ALA A 106 2.42 -3.73 3.34
CA ALA A 106 3.81 -3.35 3.03
C ALA A 106 3.95 -1.84 2.83
N CYS A 107 3.02 -1.20 2.11
CA CYS A 107 3.02 0.25 1.93
C CYS A 107 2.76 1.01 3.25
N ALA A 108 1.90 0.48 4.13
CA ALA A 108 1.51 1.14 5.37
C ALA A 108 2.51 0.97 6.52
N ASP A 109 3.18 -0.18 6.60
CA ASP A 109 4.05 -0.54 7.73
C ASP A 109 5.54 -0.52 7.33
N TYR A 110 5.93 -0.76 6.07
CA TYR A 110 7.34 -0.90 5.67
C TYR A 110 7.84 0.19 4.71
N PHE A 111 7.31 0.21 3.48
CA PHE A 111 7.91 0.94 2.35
C PHE A 111 7.94 2.46 2.51
N TRP A 112 6.99 3.07 3.22
CA TRP A 112 6.98 4.52 3.40
C TRP A 112 8.21 5.05 4.18
N ARG A 113 8.94 4.17 4.86
CA ARG A 113 10.18 4.47 5.62
C ARG A 113 11.46 4.11 4.86
N VAL A 114 11.35 3.51 3.67
CA VAL A 114 12.51 3.15 2.86
C VAL A 114 13.13 4.41 2.26
N ASP A 115 14.45 4.48 2.23
CA ASP A 115 15.16 5.56 1.55
C ASP A 115 14.83 5.58 0.05
N GLY A 116 14.42 6.74 -0.47
CA GLY A 116 13.95 6.85 -1.85
C GLY A 116 12.52 6.35 -2.10
N ALA A 117 11.71 6.16 -1.04
CA ALA A 117 10.32 5.70 -1.17
C ALA A 117 9.47 6.53 -2.13
N VAL A 118 9.70 7.85 -2.24
CA VAL A 118 8.99 8.70 -3.21
C VAL A 118 9.33 8.27 -4.64
N GLN A 119 10.61 8.16 -4.99
CA GLN A 119 11.07 7.73 -6.30
C GLN A 119 10.53 6.32 -6.64
N LEU A 120 10.59 5.40 -5.68
CA LEU A 120 10.06 4.05 -5.83
C LEU A 120 8.55 4.05 -6.09
N ALA A 121 7.79 4.87 -5.36
CA ALA A 121 6.35 4.97 -5.51
C ALA A 121 5.95 5.48 -6.91
N TYR A 122 6.66 6.48 -7.45
CA TYR A 122 6.44 6.94 -8.82
C TYR A 122 6.87 5.91 -9.86
N ALA A 123 8.00 5.22 -9.66
CA ALA A 123 8.42 4.14 -10.55
C ALA A 123 7.35 3.05 -10.67
N TRP A 124 6.78 2.61 -9.55
CA TRP A 124 5.68 1.64 -9.53
C TRP A 124 4.37 2.20 -10.10
N LEU A 125 4.06 3.47 -9.80
CA LEU A 125 2.83 4.12 -10.26
C LEU A 125 2.73 4.22 -11.80
N PHE A 126 3.88 4.29 -12.48
CA PHE A 126 3.97 4.37 -13.93
C PHE A 126 4.45 3.07 -14.59
N ASP A 127 4.51 1.97 -13.84
CA ASP A 127 4.78 0.64 -14.37
C ASP A 127 3.63 0.17 -15.29
N ALA A 128 3.92 -0.77 -16.20
CA ALA A 128 2.92 -1.33 -17.11
C ALA A 128 1.86 -2.18 -16.41
N HIS A 129 2.18 -2.81 -15.28
CA HIS A 129 1.30 -3.75 -14.59
C HIS A 129 0.36 -3.04 -13.60
N CYS A 130 -0.93 -3.35 -13.65
CA CYS A 130 -1.92 -2.74 -12.75
C CYS A 130 -1.62 -2.98 -11.25
N SER A 131 -1.07 -4.15 -10.90
CA SER A 131 -0.65 -4.46 -9.52
C SER A 131 0.43 -3.52 -9.01
N MET A 132 1.39 -3.19 -9.87
CA MET A 132 2.46 -2.23 -9.58
C MET A 132 1.92 -0.81 -9.47
N GLN A 133 1.01 -0.40 -10.37
CA GLN A 133 0.37 0.92 -10.30
C GLN A 133 -0.41 1.09 -8.99
N ARG A 134 -1.10 0.03 -8.53
CA ARG A 134 -1.76 -0.03 -7.22
C ARG A 134 -0.75 0.09 -6.06
N ALA A 135 0.37 -0.61 -6.12
CA ALA A 135 1.43 -0.45 -5.11
C ALA A 135 1.98 0.98 -5.06
N GLY A 136 2.21 1.60 -6.23
CA GLY A 136 2.68 2.97 -6.35
C GLY A 136 1.72 3.98 -5.72
N ILE A 137 0.43 3.92 -6.07
CA ILE A 137 -0.57 4.86 -5.53
C ILE A 137 -0.78 4.65 -4.02
N SER A 138 -0.78 3.39 -3.55
CA SER A 138 -0.89 3.06 -2.12
C SER A 138 0.32 3.56 -1.34
N LEU A 139 1.54 3.45 -1.89
CA LEU A 139 2.75 3.96 -1.25
C LEU A 139 2.75 5.50 -1.20
N LEU A 140 2.38 6.18 -2.29
CA LEU A 140 2.25 7.64 -2.32
C LEU A 140 1.25 8.14 -1.28
N ALA A 141 0.06 7.52 -1.21
CA ALA A 141 -0.95 7.89 -0.21
C ALA A 141 -0.43 7.74 1.22
N ASN A 142 0.33 6.68 1.49
CA ASN A 142 0.94 6.45 2.80
C ASN A 142 2.06 7.45 3.13
N LEU A 143 2.88 7.83 2.13
CA LEU A 143 3.92 8.85 2.25
C LEU A 143 3.31 10.22 2.57
N TYR A 144 2.38 10.69 1.74
CA TYR A 144 1.84 12.05 1.84
C TYR A 144 0.91 12.26 3.04
N ARG A 145 0.36 11.17 3.59
CA ARG A 145 -0.36 11.20 4.87
C ARG A 145 0.57 11.40 6.08
N ARG A 146 1.82 10.92 6.00
CA ARG A 146 2.76 10.88 7.14
C ARG A 146 3.88 11.92 7.05
N ILE A 147 4.23 12.35 5.85
CA ILE A 147 5.31 13.29 5.56
C ILE A 147 4.65 14.57 5.01
N PRO A 148 4.41 15.59 5.85
CA PRO A 148 3.65 16.80 5.46
C PRO A 148 4.31 17.64 4.36
N LEU A 149 5.60 17.42 4.08
CA LEU A 149 6.43 18.26 3.20
C LEU A 149 6.93 17.50 1.96
N ALA A 150 6.13 16.60 1.40
CA ALA A 150 6.55 15.93 0.18
C ALA A 150 6.73 16.93 -0.98
N ALA A 151 7.89 16.86 -1.61
CA ALA A 151 8.24 17.61 -2.81
C ALA A 151 7.24 17.34 -3.94
N ALA A 152 7.22 18.24 -4.93
CA ALA A 152 6.57 17.98 -6.21
C ALA A 152 6.99 16.60 -6.77
N PRO A 153 6.18 15.99 -7.66
CA PRO A 153 6.55 14.76 -8.34
C PRO A 153 8.03 14.82 -8.82
N PRO A 154 8.85 13.80 -8.54
CA PRO A 154 10.25 13.82 -8.96
C PRO A 154 10.32 13.76 -10.49
N ALA A 155 11.27 14.46 -11.10
CA ALA A 155 11.49 14.37 -12.55
C ALA A 155 11.74 12.91 -12.96
N PRO A 156 11.20 12.44 -14.12
CA PRO A 156 10.50 13.21 -15.14
C PRO A 156 8.98 13.36 -14.91
N PHE A 157 8.46 12.93 -13.76
CA PHE A 157 7.03 12.93 -13.48
C PHE A 157 6.54 14.35 -13.17
N THR A 158 5.30 14.63 -13.56
CA THR A 158 4.64 15.93 -13.35
C THR A 158 3.33 15.75 -12.58
N LEU A 159 2.78 16.86 -12.05
CA LEU A 159 1.47 16.83 -11.40
C LEU A 159 0.36 16.43 -12.37
N GLY A 160 0.40 16.89 -13.63
CA GLY A 160 -0.56 16.46 -14.65
C GLY A 160 -0.53 14.95 -14.88
N MET A 161 0.67 14.35 -14.95
CA MET A 161 0.80 12.89 -15.06
C MET A 161 0.23 12.16 -13.83
N LEU A 162 0.42 12.71 -12.62
CA LEU A 162 -0.18 12.16 -11.40
C LEU A 162 -1.71 12.24 -11.47
N TYR A 163 -2.29 13.36 -11.91
CA TYR A 163 -3.74 13.53 -12.03
C TYR A 163 -4.35 12.53 -13.00
N GLU A 164 -3.76 12.40 -14.20
CA GLU A 164 -4.22 11.42 -15.18
C GLU A 164 -4.17 10.00 -14.61
N ARG A 165 -3.09 9.68 -13.89
CA ARG A 165 -2.95 8.35 -13.28
C ARG A 165 -3.99 8.11 -12.19
N MET A 166 -4.23 9.09 -11.31
CA MET A 166 -5.28 9.04 -10.29
C MET A 166 -6.67 8.83 -10.93
N ALA A 167 -6.97 9.56 -12.01
CA ALA A 167 -8.24 9.44 -12.72
C ALA A 167 -8.42 8.07 -13.39
N ARG A 168 -7.35 7.48 -13.97
CA ARG A 168 -7.40 6.11 -14.50
C ARG A 168 -7.63 5.08 -13.41
N LEU A 169 -6.99 5.24 -12.26
CA LEU A 169 -7.11 4.33 -11.12
C LEU A 169 -8.41 4.50 -10.34
N ALA A 170 -9.16 5.60 -10.53
CA ALA A 170 -10.45 5.81 -9.90
C ALA A 170 -11.46 4.70 -10.18
N ALA A 171 -11.40 4.07 -11.36
CA ALA A 171 -12.25 2.94 -11.72
C ALA A 171 -11.97 1.67 -10.89
N CYS A 172 -10.81 1.60 -10.22
CA CYS A 172 -10.47 0.47 -9.37
C CYS A 172 -11.09 0.68 -7.98
N GLY A 173 -12.22 0.02 -7.71
CA GLY A 173 -12.98 0.19 -6.45
C GLY A 173 -12.18 -0.06 -5.16
N SER A 174 -11.05 -0.79 -5.21
CA SER A 174 -10.16 -1.01 -4.06
C SER A 174 -9.18 0.14 -3.77
N LEU A 175 -9.20 1.22 -4.57
CA LEU A 175 -8.27 2.36 -4.49
C LEU A 175 -8.91 3.67 -4.02
N PHE A 176 -10.19 3.67 -3.66
CA PHE A 176 -10.89 4.87 -3.22
C PHE A 176 -10.16 5.59 -2.07
N GLN A 177 -9.75 4.87 -1.02
CA GLN A 177 -9.11 5.48 0.15
C GLN A 177 -7.71 6.06 -0.15
N PRO A 178 -6.78 5.36 -0.85
CA PRO A 178 -5.54 5.97 -1.32
C PRO A 178 -5.74 7.22 -2.16
N LEU A 179 -6.70 7.19 -3.10
CA LEU A 179 -6.98 8.33 -3.97
C LEU A 179 -7.54 9.52 -3.18
N LEU A 180 -8.44 9.29 -2.22
CA LEU A 180 -8.96 10.32 -1.34
C LEU A 180 -7.85 11.00 -0.52
N PHE A 181 -6.92 10.23 0.05
CA PHE A 181 -5.79 10.79 0.80
C PHE A 181 -4.87 11.66 -0.07
N LEU A 182 -4.62 11.24 -1.30
CA LEU A 182 -3.84 12.03 -2.26
C LEU A 182 -4.56 13.31 -2.65
N ALA A 183 -5.87 13.24 -2.84
CA ALA A 183 -6.65 14.40 -3.19
C ALA A 183 -6.75 15.41 -2.03
N GLN A 184 -6.89 14.94 -0.78
CA GLN A 184 -6.78 15.76 0.43
C GLN A 184 -5.38 16.38 0.57
N TRP A 185 -4.33 15.67 0.16
CA TRP A 185 -2.97 16.22 0.11
C TRP A 185 -2.83 17.34 -0.93
N LEU A 186 -3.35 17.16 -2.15
CA LEU A 186 -3.37 18.20 -3.19
C LEU A 186 -4.20 19.41 -2.77
N SER A 187 -5.33 19.18 -2.11
CA SER A 187 -6.22 20.22 -1.60
C SER A 187 -5.50 21.16 -0.63
N ARG A 188 -4.78 20.60 0.36
CA ARG A 188 -3.97 21.37 1.31
C ARG A 188 -2.84 22.18 0.67
N ARG A 189 -2.48 21.88 -0.57
CA ARG A 189 -1.44 22.59 -1.36
C ARG A 189 -2.02 23.60 -2.35
N GLY A 190 -3.35 23.69 -2.48
CA GLY A 190 -4.01 24.49 -3.51
C GLY A 190 -3.86 23.91 -4.93
N GLU A 191 -3.47 22.64 -5.05
CA GLU A 191 -3.18 21.97 -6.33
C GLU A 191 -4.34 21.08 -6.81
N ALA A 192 -5.44 20.98 -6.04
CA ALA A 192 -6.55 20.07 -6.34
C ALA A 192 -7.43 20.48 -7.54
N VAL A 193 -7.38 21.73 -8.00
CA VAL A 193 -8.18 22.19 -9.15
C VAL A 193 -7.83 21.40 -10.43
N GLY A 194 -6.55 21.22 -10.73
CA GLY A 194 -6.14 20.45 -11.91
C GLY A 194 -6.53 18.96 -11.83
N LEU A 195 -6.62 18.40 -10.62
CA LEU A 195 -7.13 17.04 -10.43
C LEU A 195 -8.64 16.98 -10.71
N LEU A 196 -9.42 17.95 -10.24
CA LEU A 196 -10.87 18.03 -10.51
C LEU A 196 -11.15 18.12 -12.02
N GLU A 197 -10.48 19.03 -12.72
CA GLU A 197 -10.58 19.18 -14.18
C GLU A 197 -10.26 17.86 -14.90
N THR A 198 -9.22 17.15 -14.44
CA THR A 198 -8.85 15.85 -15.01
C THR A 198 -9.91 14.79 -14.73
N LEU A 199 -10.39 14.68 -13.49
CA LEU A 199 -11.43 13.72 -13.08
C LEU A 199 -12.75 13.92 -13.81
N GLU A 200 -13.06 15.13 -14.26
CA GLU A 200 -14.31 15.48 -14.94
C GLU A 200 -14.21 15.40 -16.47
N SER A 201 -13.01 15.21 -17.02
CA SER A 201 -12.82 15.14 -18.47
C SER A 201 -13.46 13.90 -19.12
N ASP A 202 -13.91 14.05 -20.36
CA ASP A 202 -14.57 12.99 -21.13
C ASP A 202 -13.60 12.00 -21.79
N HIS A 203 -12.29 12.13 -21.58
CA HIS A 203 -11.27 11.32 -22.28
C HIS A 203 -10.99 9.95 -21.63
N PHE A 204 -11.58 9.66 -20.46
CA PHE A 204 -11.39 8.37 -19.77
C PHE A 204 -12.49 7.36 -20.14
N PRO A 205 -12.21 6.04 -20.08
CA PRO A 205 -13.20 5.02 -20.44
C PRO A 205 -14.51 5.15 -19.66
N ASP A 206 -15.65 4.95 -20.34
CA ASP A 206 -17.00 5.17 -19.79
C ASP A 206 -17.27 4.44 -18.46
N GLY A 207 -16.65 3.27 -18.24
CA GLY A 207 -16.76 2.50 -17.00
C GLY A 207 -16.13 3.13 -15.74
N SER A 208 -15.37 4.23 -15.90
CA SER A 208 -14.74 4.95 -14.78
C SER A 208 -15.52 6.16 -14.29
N ALA A 209 -16.55 6.59 -15.03
CA ALA A 209 -17.15 7.92 -14.87
C ALA A 209 -17.82 8.13 -13.51
N GLU A 210 -18.48 7.11 -12.96
CA GLU A 210 -19.14 7.19 -11.65
C GLU A 210 -18.13 7.30 -10.51
N ALA A 211 -17.10 6.44 -10.51
CA ALA A 211 -16.07 6.47 -9.47
C ALA A 211 -15.24 7.75 -9.52
N ARG A 212 -14.93 8.26 -10.72
CA ARG A 212 -14.30 9.58 -10.88
C ARG A 212 -15.16 10.70 -10.32
N ARG A 213 -16.48 10.69 -10.59
CA ARG A 213 -17.43 11.65 -10.03
C ARG A 213 -17.49 11.62 -8.51
N GLN A 214 -17.55 10.44 -7.89
CA GLN A 214 -17.53 10.31 -6.43
C GLN A 214 -16.27 10.92 -5.81
N ILE A 215 -15.10 10.65 -6.40
CA ILE A 215 -13.84 11.26 -5.93
C ILE A 215 -13.86 12.78 -6.11
N ALA A 216 -14.33 13.28 -7.26
CA ALA A 216 -14.46 14.71 -7.51
C ALA A 216 -15.40 15.40 -6.51
N GLU A 217 -16.55 14.80 -6.20
CA GLU A 217 -17.49 15.29 -5.18
C GLU A 217 -16.83 15.37 -3.79
N CYS A 218 -16.11 14.32 -3.37
CA CYS A 218 -15.35 14.35 -2.12
C CYS A 218 -14.32 15.49 -2.09
N ILE A 219 -13.63 15.74 -3.20
CA ILE A 219 -12.64 16.82 -3.30
C ILE A 219 -13.32 18.19 -3.22
N ARG A 220 -14.43 18.40 -3.92
CA ARG A 220 -15.18 19.66 -3.88
C ARG A 220 -15.69 19.97 -2.47
N PHE A 221 -16.22 18.96 -1.78
CA PHE A 221 -16.63 19.06 -0.38
C PHE A 221 -15.47 19.55 0.51
N GLU A 222 -14.32 18.89 0.43
CA GLU A 222 -13.13 19.22 1.23
C GLU A 222 -12.54 20.61 0.90
N LEU A 223 -12.71 21.08 -0.34
CA LEU A 223 -12.25 22.40 -0.77
C LEU A 223 -13.26 23.53 -0.48
N GLY A 224 -14.45 23.21 0.04
CA GLY A 224 -15.52 24.20 0.22
C GLY A 224 -16.01 24.79 -1.10
N LEU A 225 -15.90 24.06 -2.21
CA LEU A 225 -16.33 24.47 -3.55
C LEU A 225 -17.79 24.07 -3.85
N GLU A 226 -18.60 23.84 -2.80
CA GLU A 226 -20.02 23.53 -2.96
C GLU A 226 -20.76 24.72 -3.60
N GLY A 227 -21.33 24.50 -4.80
CA GLY A 227 -22.17 25.48 -5.48
C GLY A 227 -21.52 26.26 -6.62
N CYS A 228 -20.27 25.98 -7.00
CA CYS A 228 -19.69 26.48 -8.25
C CYS A 228 -20.11 25.56 -9.42
N ILE A 229 -21.28 25.81 -9.99
CA ILE A 229 -21.70 25.31 -11.31
C ILE A 229 -21.87 26.52 -12.22
#